data_AF-A0A2N2VCD0-F1
#
_entry.id   AF-A0A2N2VCD0-F1
#
_cell.length_a   1.000
_cell.length_b   1.000
_cell.length_c   1.000
_cell.angle_alpha   90.00
_cell.angle_beta   90.00
_cell.angle_gamma   90.00
#
_symmetry.space_group_name_H-M   'P 1'
#
loop_
_entity.id
_entity.type
_entity.pdbx_description
1 polymer ?
#
loop_
_entity_poly.entity_id
_entity_poly.type
_entity_poly.pdbx_seq_one_letter_code
_entity_poly.pdbx_strand_id
1 'polypeptide(L)'
;MEPLLLITNCPDEGVANALALTLVEEKLAACVNILPRVQSLYRWQGAVESASEIPLLIKTTSARYAALESRISELHPYDVPEIIAVPISRGLPAYLNWLAEETLQ
;
A
#
# COMPACT_ATOMS: atom_id res chain seq x y z
N MET A 1 -15.51 2.19 -11.27
CA MET A 1 -14.23 1.60 -10.83
C MET A 1 -14.39 1.20 -9.38
N GLU A 2 -14.01 -0.03 -9.03
CA GLU A 2 -14.13 -0.51 -7.65
C GLU A 2 -12.97 0.03 -6.80
N PRO A 3 -13.23 0.74 -5.69
CA PRO A 3 -12.19 1.22 -4.79
C PRO A 3 -11.60 0.09 -3.95
N LEU A 4 -10.29 0.15 -3.72
CA LEU A 4 -9.51 -0.82 -2.97
C LEU A 4 -8.76 -0.13 -1.83
N LEU A 5 -8.69 -0.81 -0.69
CA LEU A 5 -7.70 -0.55 0.34
C LEU A 5 -6.60 -1.61 0.21
N LEU A 6 -5.37 -1.18 0.01
CA LEU A 6 -4.21 -2.03 -0.11
C LEU A 6 -3.31 -1.88 1.11
N ILE A 7 -2.74 -3.00 1.56
CA ILE A 7 -1.91 -3.09 2.76
C ILE A 7 -0.55 -3.63 2.36
N THR A 8 0.50 -2.98 2.86
CA THR A 8 1.90 -3.39 2.73
C THR A 8 2.67 -2.93 3.97
N ASN A 9 3.80 -3.57 4.28
CA ASN A 9 4.67 -3.21 5.40
C ASN A 9 6.09 -2.92 4.88
N CYS A 10 6.66 -1.80 5.33
CA CYS A 10 8.02 -1.38 4.98
C CYS A 10 8.99 -1.58 6.16
N PRO A 11 10.30 -1.80 5.93
CA PRO A 11 11.27 -2.04 7.00
C PRO A 11 11.51 -0.82 7.90
N ASP A 12 11.31 0.39 7.39
CA ASP A 12 11.56 1.63 8.11
C ASP A 12 10.73 2.80 7.57
N GLU A 13 10.77 3.92 8.30
CA GLU A 13 10.01 5.13 7.98
C GLU A 13 10.50 5.81 6.70
N GLY A 14 11.80 5.71 6.37
CA GLY A 14 12.35 6.31 5.16
C GLY A 14 11.80 5.65 3.90
N VAL A 15 11.81 4.32 3.87
CA VAL A 15 11.21 3.52 2.79
C VAL A 15 9.70 3.77 2.71
N ALA A 16 9.01 3.76 3.85
CA ALA A 16 7.56 4.00 3.90
C ALA A 16 7.18 5.38 3.33
N ASN A 17 7.90 6.44 3.71
CA ASN A 17 7.66 7.80 3.22
C ASN A 17 7.96 7.93 1.73
N ALA A 18 9.10 7.40 1.27
CA ALA A 18 9.47 7.45 -0.14
C ALA A 18 8.44 6.71 -1.01
N LEU A 19 8.06 5.49 -0.62
CA LEU A 19 7.06 4.70 -1.33
C LEU A 19 5.70 5.42 -1.36
N ALA A 20 5.23 5.90 -0.21
CA ALA A 20 3.96 6.63 -0.12
C ALA A 20 3.93 7.88 -1.02
N LEU A 21 5.02 8.66 -1.03
CA LEU A 21 5.15 9.84 -1.88
C LEU A 21 5.08 9.46 -3.36
N THR A 22 5.90 8.50 -3.79
CA THR A 22 5.95 8.07 -5.20
C THR A 22 4.59 7.55 -5.68
N LEU A 23 3.90 6.72 -4.88
CA LEU A 23 2.60 6.17 -5.28
C LEU A 23 1.53 7.25 -5.49
N VAL A 24 1.58 8.35 -4.71
CA VAL A 24 0.66 9.47 -4.86
C VAL A 24 1.07 10.37 -6.02
N GLU A 25 2.35 10.72 -6.15
CA GLU A 25 2.87 11.56 -7.24
C GLU A 25 2.66 10.93 -8.62
N GLU A 26 2.81 9.61 -8.74
CA GLU A 26 2.59 8.85 -9.97
C GLU A 26 1.10 8.52 -10.22
N LYS A 27 0.19 9.00 -9.35
CA LYS A 27 -1.28 8.74 -9.41
C LYS A 27 -1.66 7.26 -9.39
N LEU A 28 -0.83 6.44 -8.75
CA LEU A 28 -1.11 5.02 -8.51
C LEU A 28 -2.01 4.82 -7.29
N ALA A 29 -1.96 5.75 -6.34
CA ALA A 29 -2.85 5.81 -5.19
C ALA A 29 -3.36 7.25 -4.98
N ALA A 30 -4.61 7.39 -4.54
CA ALA A 30 -5.14 8.70 -4.17
C ALA A 30 -4.62 9.18 -2.80
N CYS A 31 -4.36 8.23 -1.90
CA CYS A 31 -3.92 8.51 -0.53
C CYS A 31 -3.20 7.31 0.07
N VAL A 32 -2.21 7.57 0.92
CA VAL A 32 -1.55 6.58 1.77
C VAL A 32 -1.58 7.06 3.21
N ASN A 33 -2.03 6.22 4.15
CA ASN A 33 -1.77 6.45 5.57
C ASN A 33 -0.51 5.67 5.95
N ILE A 34 0.47 6.36 6.53
CA ILE A 34 1.64 5.75 7.14
C ILE A 34 1.30 5.55 8.63
N LEU A 35 1.26 4.31 9.08
CA LEU A 35 0.93 3.99 10.47
C LEU A 35 2.18 4.03 11.36
N PRO A 36 2.01 4.11 12.70
CA PRO A 36 3.11 3.87 13.61
C PRO A 36 3.74 2.49 13.43
N ARG A 37 4.99 2.36 13.87
CA ARG A 37 5.74 1.11 13.85
C ARG A 37 4.98 -0.02 14.55
N VAL A 38 5.03 -1.20 13.94
CA VAL A 38 4.49 -2.46 14.48
C VAL A 38 5.58 -3.51 14.59
N GLN A 39 5.28 -4.60 15.29
CA GLN A 39 6.08 -5.82 15.28
C GLN A 39 5.35 -6.89 14.46
N SER A 40 5.98 -7.33 13.38
CA SER A 40 5.51 -8.43 12.55
C SER A 40 6.19 -9.72 12.99
N LEU A 41 5.41 -10.79 13.16
CA LEU A 41 5.86 -12.12 13.57
C LEU A 41 5.50 -13.10 12.46
N TYR A 42 6.49 -13.83 11.94
CA TYR A 42 6.28 -14.77 10.84
C TYR A 42 7.25 -15.95 10.96
N ARG A 43 7.05 -16.99 10.14
CA ARG A 43 7.97 -18.13 10.07
C ARG A 43 8.84 -18.02 8.84
N TRP A 44 10.14 -18.07 9.02
CA TRP A 44 11.12 -18.07 7.94
C TRP A 44 12.19 -19.12 8.21
N GLN A 45 12.53 -19.92 7.19
CA GLN A 45 13.54 -21.00 7.29
C GLN A 45 13.37 -21.93 8.51
N GLY A 46 12.12 -22.21 8.89
CA GLY A 46 11.77 -23.09 10.01
C GLY A 46 11.73 -22.42 11.38
N ALA A 47 12.26 -21.20 11.54
CA ALA A 47 12.23 -20.44 12.78
C ALA A 47 11.10 -19.40 12.81
N VAL A 48 10.65 -19.03 14.00
CA VAL A 48 9.78 -17.85 14.18
C VAL A 48 10.70 -16.64 14.24
N GLU A 49 10.51 -15.72 13.30
CA GLU A 49 11.21 -14.46 13.18
C GLU A 49 10.31 -13.30 13.59
N SER A 50 10.92 -12.17 13.92
CA SER A 50 10.20 -10.92 14.10
C SER A 50 10.91 -9.76 13.43
N ALA A 51 10.14 -8.87 12.81
CA ALA A 51 10.63 -7.61 12.23
C ALA A 51 9.87 -6.42 12.80
N SER A 52 10.56 -5.30 12.93
CA SER A 52 9.94 -4.01 13.18
C SER A 52 9.60 -3.39 11.82
N GLU A 53 8.33 -3.07 11.59
CA GLU A 53 7.87 -2.59 10.28
C GLU A 53 6.95 -1.38 10.39
N ILE A 54 6.80 -0.65 9.28
CA ILE A 54 5.89 0.49 9.12
C ILE A 54 4.75 0.09 8.17
N PRO A 55 3.52 -0.10 8.66
CA PRO A 55 2.40 -0.43 7.80
C PRO A 55 1.90 0.76 7.00
N LEU A 56 1.51 0.49 5.75
CA LEU A 56 0.87 1.44 4.85
C LEU A 56 -0.56 0.99 4.55
N LEU A 57 -1.50 1.95 4.60
CA LEU A 57 -2.87 1.77 4.14
C LEU A 57 -3.12 2.65 2.93
N ILE A 58 -3.08 2.03 1.75
CA ILE A 58 -3.05 2.68 0.44
C ILE A 58 -4.44 2.62 -0.20
N LYS A 59 -5.01 3.76 -0.60
CA LYS A 59 -6.34 3.83 -1.21
C LYS A 59 -6.18 4.04 -2.70
N THR A 60 -6.69 3.11 -3.47
CA THR A 60 -6.57 3.11 -4.93
C THR A 60 -7.84 2.51 -5.56
N THR A 61 -7.83 2.33 -6.88
CA THR A 61 -8.88 1.62 -7.61
C THR A 61 -8.37 0.29 -8.16
N SER A 62 -9.29 -0.63 -8.39
CA SER A 62 -9.05 -1.90 -9.11
C SER A 62 -8.33 -1.70 -10.44
N ALA A 63 -8.61 -0.62 -11.17
CA ALA A 63 -7.95 -0.29 -12.43
C ALA A 63 -6.44 0.01 -12.27
N ARG A 64 -6.01 0.50 -11.09
CA ARG A 64 -4.61 0.82 -10.79
C ARG A 64 -3.84 -0.31 -10.15
N TYR A 65 -4.51 -1.37 -9.68
CA TYR A 65 -3.90 -2.41 -8.87
C TYR A 65 -2.60 -2.96 -9.50
N ALA A 66 -2.65 -3.39 -10.76
CA ALA A 66 -1.49 -4.00 -11.41
C ALA A 66 -0.28 -3.06 -11.53
N ALA A 67 -0.51 -1.78 -11.86
CA ALA A 67 0.56 -0.80 -11.96
C ALA A 67 1.14 -0.47 -10.58
N LEU A 68 0.29 -0.34 -9.57
CA LEU A 68 0.69 -0.10 -8.19
C LEU A 68 1.47 -1.29 -7.62
N GLU A 69 1.02 -2.53 -7.84
CA GLU A 69 1.71 -3.75 -7.40
C GLU A 69 3.11 -3.85 -8.01
N SER A 70 3.24 -3.62 -9.32
CA SER A 70 4.55 -3.56 -10.01
C SER A 70 5.43 -2.50 -9.38
N ARG A 71 4.89 -1.30 -9.14
CA ARG A 71 5.67 -0.19 -8.62
C ARG A 71 6.13 -0.41 -7.19
N ILE A 72 5.28 -0.96 -6.33
CA ILE A 72 5.68 -1.37 -4.98
C ILE A 72 6.80 -2.40 -5.08
N SER A 73 6.64 -3.43 -5.91
CA SER A 73 7.64 -4.49 -6.06
C SER A 73 9.00 -3.99 -6.55
N GLU A 74 9.02 -2.97 -7.43
CA GLU A 74 10.26 -2.34 -7.92
C GLU A 74 11.00 -1.51 -6.86
N LEU A 75 10.24 -0.85 -5.97
CA LEU A 75 10.79 0.09 -4.99
C LEU A 75 11.02 -0.55 -3.62
N HIS A 76 10.36 -1.67 -3.32
CA HIS A 76 10.43 -2.30 -2.02
C HIS A 76 11.77 -3.03 -1.83
N PRO A 77 12.44 -2.90 -0.68
CA PRO A 77 13.69 -3.59 -0.40
C PRO A 77 13.53 -5.10 -0.10
N TYR A 78 12.30 -5.61 -0.04
CA TYR A 78 12.05 -7.03 0.19
C TYR A 78 11.84 -7.73 -1.14
N ASP A 79 12.36 -8.94 -1.28
CA ASP A 79 12.16 -9.76 -2.49
C ASP A 79 10.68 -10.10 -2.73
N VAL A 80 9.93 -10.28 -1.63
CA VAL A 80 8.49 -10.56 -1.64
C VAL A 80 7.81 -9.65 -0.61
N PRO A 81 7.45 -8.40 -0.99
CA PRO A 81 6.72 -7.52 -0.09
C PRO A 81 5.29 -8.02 0.13
N GLU A 82 4.71 -7.74 1.30
CA GLU A 82 3.27 -7.91 1.49
C GLU A 82 2.53 -6.91 0.58
N ILE A 83 1.66 -7.40 -0.30
CA ILE A 83 0.77 -6.58 -1.13
C ILE A 83 -0.58 -7.27 -1.14
N ILE A 84 -1.51 -6.82 -0.30
CA ILE A 84 -2.85 -7.41 -0.21
C ILE A 84 -3.92 -6.34 -0.40
N ALA A 85 -4.95 -6.63 -1.20
CA ALA A 85 -6.05 -5.72 -1.47
C ALA A 85 -7.36 -6.18 -0.83
N VAL A 86 -8.05 -5.23 -0.21
CA VAL A 86 -9.38 -5.40 0.40
C VAL A 86 -10.39 -4.53 -0.35
N PRO A 87 -11.49 -5.10 -0.86
CA PRO A 87 -12.54 -4.31 -1.52
C PRO A 87 -13.21 -3.33 -0.55
N ILE A 88 -13.34 -2.06 -0.98
CA ILE A 88 -14.12 -1.06 -0.24
C ILE A 88 -15.57 -1.14 -0.73
N SER A 89 -16.43 -1.76 0.08
CA SER A 89 -17.85 -1.98 -0.28
C SER A 89 -18.71 -0.73 -0.19
N ARG A 90 -18.38 0.21 0.71
CA ARG A 90 -19.12 1.45 0.97
C ARG A 90 -18.18 2.56 1.45
N GLY A 91 -18.55 3.80 1.16
CA GLY A 91 -17.84 5.00 1.60
C GLY A 91 -18.67 6.26 1.29
N LEU A 92 -18.23 7.42 1.76
CA LEU A 92 -18.84 8.69 1.40
C LEU A 92 -18.71 8.90 -0.12
N PRO A 93 -19.80 9.11 -0.89
CA PRO A 93 -19.72 9.22 -2.35
C PRO A 93 -18.73 10.26 -2.85
N ALA A 94 -18.69 11.43 -2.20
CA ALA A 94 -17.73 12.48 -2.54
C ALA A 94 -16.26 12.04 -2.39
N TYR A 95 -15.95 11.25 -1.36
CA TYR A 95 -14.59 10.74 -1.14
C TYR A 95 -14.22 9.66 -2.16
N LEU A 96 -15.15 8.76 -2.48
CA LEU A 96 -14.90 7.71 -3.48
C LEU A 96 -14.74 8.28 -4.89
N ASN A 97 -15.48 9.36 -5.21
CA ASN A 97 -15.31 10.07 -6.47
C ASN A 97 -13.93 10.72 -6.55
N TRP A 98 -13.52 11.47 -5.51
CA TRP A 98 -12.18 12.06 -5.43
C TRP A 98 -11.08 11.01 -5.56
N LEU A 99 -11.20 9.88 -4.84
CA LEU A 99 -10.25 8.77 -4.92
C LEU A 99 -10.12 8.25 -6.36
N ALA A 100 -11.24 8.09 -7.07
CA ALA A 100 -11.23 7.68 -8.45
C ALA A 100 -10.58 8.75 -9.35
N GLU A 101 -10.93 10.02 -9.18
CA GLU A 101 -10.39 11.15 -9.95
C GLU A 101 -8.87 11.30 -9.83
N GLU A 102 -8.32 11.18 -8.62
CA GLU A 102 -6.87 11.25 -8.39
C GLU A 102 -6.10 10.05 -8.96
N THR A 103 -6.81 9.00 -9.34
CA THR A 103 -6.24 7.80 -9.96
C THR A 103 -6.64 7.61 -11.43
N LEU A 104 -7.23 8.64 -12.06
CA LEU A 104 -7.47 8.67 -13.50
C LEU A 104 -6.16 8.97 -14.26
N GLN A 105 -5.90 8.16 -15.28
CA GLN A 105 -5.00 8.40 -16.41
C GLN A 105 -5.71 7.86 -17.64
#